data_AF-A0A1I1MHU0-F1
#
_entry.id   AF-A0A1I1MHU0-F1
#
_cell.length_a   1.000
_cell.length_b   1.000
_cell.length_c   1.000
_cell.angle_alpha   90.00
_cell.angle_beta   90.00
_cell.angle_gamma   90.00
#
_symmetry.space_group_name_H-M   'P 1'
#
loop_
_entity.id
_entity.type
_entity.pdbx_description
1 polymer ?
#
loop_
_entity_poly.entity_id
_entity_poly.type
_entity_poly.pdbx_seq_one_letter_code
_entity_poly.pdbx_strand_id
1 'polypeptide(L)'
;MQATLAILLVLSLSNYAVGQTARVDSSFVQMAKSQAIDLYEKSLKLQSHIYEGNQYINHDPRIQVHPYYVTDTIQTGSVDYKGVLYRNVNMLYDINRDELAVQPPDGGYRLTLRTDKIAAFSLGKHQFTRIVGDSVAGIRTGFYEIIYDGTIKALAKRLKTVHEDISGGTYKADYLQKDSFVIQKNGAFFEVKTKKSVLDLFPDQAKVLKKFVRANHLKFKDDQREQTIIRITQRYDELTH
;
A
#
# COMPACT_ATOMS: atom_id res chain seq x y z
N MET A 1 -26.49 83.57 -43.80
CA MET A 1 -26.59 82.66 -42.63
C MET A 1 -25.52 81.58 -42.77
N GLN A 2 -24.27 81.97 -42.54
CA GLN A 2 -23.06 81.15 -42.64
C GLN A 2 -22.32 81.32 -41.32
N ALA A 3 -22.77 80.67 -40.24
CA ALA A 3 -22.04 80.68 -38.95
C ALA A 3 -22.53 79.64 -37.92
N THR A 4 -23.27 78.59 -38.32
CA THR A 4 -23.84 77.63 -37.35
C THR A 4 -23.52 76.16 -37.64
N LEU A 5 -22.64 75.89 -38.61
CA LEU A 5 -22.25 74.51 -38.96
C LEU A 5 -20.84 74.10 -38.50
N ALA A 6 -20.09 75.01 -37.85
CA ALA A 6 -18.67 74.79 -37.54
C ALA A 6 -18.39 74.35 -36.08
N ILE A 7 -19.38 74.34 -35.18
CA ILE A 7 -19.12 74.13 -33.73
C ILE A 7 -19.50 72.72 -33.24
N LEU A 8 -20.38 71.98 -33.94
CA LEU A 8 -20.73 70.61 -33.50
C LEU A 8 -19.91 69.48 -34.15
N LEU A 9 -19.01 69.79 -35.08
CA LEU A 9 -18.10 68.81 -35.70
C LEU A 9 -16.76 68.68 -34.94
N VAL A 10 -16.55 69.46 -33.87
CA VAL A 10 -15.31 69.43 -33.07
C VAL A 10 -15.46 68.57 -31.81
N LEU A 11 -16.68 68.16 -31.44
CA LEU A 11 -16.93 67.29 -30.27
C LEU A 11 -16.85 65.78 -30.57
N SER A 12 -16.64 65.38 -31.83
CA SER A 12 -16.56 63.97 -32.23
C SER A 12 -15.13 63.43 -32.37
N LEU A 13 -14.10 64.24 -32.09
CA LEU A 13 -12.68 63.87 -32.33
C LEU A 13 -11.86 63.58 -31.07
N SER A 14 -12.50 63.40 -29.91
CA SER A 14 -11.79 63.03 -28.68
C SER A 14 -12.49 61.98 -27.84
N ASN A 15 -13.05 60.96 -28.49
CA ASN A 15 -13.21 59.66 -27.84
C ASN A 15 -12.22 58.71 -28.50
N TYR A 16 -10.98 58.71 -28.00
CA TYR A 16 -10.19 57.50 -28.03
C TYR A 16 -11.00 56.50 -27.21
N ALA A 17 -11.81 55.68 -27.89
CA ALA A 17 -12.30 54.45 -27.32
C ALA A 17 -11.03 53.63 -27.05
N VAL A 18 -10.50 53.77 -25.83
CA VAL A 18 -9.56 52.81 -25.28
C VAL A 18 -10.33 51.51 -25.34
N GLY A 19 -10.04 50.68 -26.35
CA GLY A 19 -10.53 49.31 -26.37
C GLY A 19 -10.15 48.76 -25.01
N GLN A 20 -11.14 48.47 -24.17
CA GLN A 20 -10.88 47.79 -22.92
C GLN A 20 -10.25 46.48 -23.35
N THR A 21 -8.92 46.39 -23.31
CA THR A 21 -8.23 45.12 -23.37
C THR A 21 -8.89 44.33 -22.26
N ALA A 22 -9.73 43.36 -22.65
CA ALA A 22 -10.40 42.50 -21.71
C ALA A 22 -9.31 42.04 -20.75
N ARG A 23 -9.37 42.53 -19.50
CA ARG A 23 -8.41 42.16 -18.47
C ARG A 23 -8.52 40.65 -18.47
N VAL A 24 -7.47 39.97 -18.94
CA VAL A 24 -7.45 38.51 -18.99
C VAL A 24 -7.74 38.10 -17.57
N ASP A 25 -8.96 37.62 -17.32
CA ASP A 25 -9.46 37.48 -15.97
C ASP A 25 -8.56 36.46 -15.31
N SER A 26 -7.78 36.90 -14.31
CA SER A 26 -6.78 36.04 -13.66
C SER A 26 -7.43 34.77 -13.12
N SER A 27 -8.73 34.83 -12.80
CA SER A 27 -9.55 33.69 -12.42
C SER A 27 -9.77 32.69 -13.57
N PHE A 28 -10.06 33.16 -14.79
CA PHE A 28 -10.23 32.32 -15.98
C PHE A 28 -8.92 31.63 -16.37
N VAL A 29 -7.80 32.36 -16.36
CA VAL A 29 -6.48 31.77 -16.67
C VAL A 29 -6.07 30.75 -15.62
N GLN A 30 -6.32 31.04 -14.34
CA GLN A 30 -6.03 30.10 -13.26
C GLN A 30 -6.89 28.83 -13.37
N MET A 31 -8.16 28.97 -13.75
CA MET A 31 -9.08 27.84 -13.97
C MET A 31 -8.70 27.00 -15.19
N ALA A 32 -8.36 27.65 -16.31
CA ALA A 32 -7.89 26.95 -17.50
C ALA A 32 -6.56 26.21 -17.22
N LYS A 33 -5.67 26.82 -16.44
CA LYS A 33 -4.42 26.19 -16.00
C LYS A 33 -4.68 25.01 -15.09
N SER A 34 -5.58 25.11 -14.11
CA SER A 34 -5.90 23.99 -13.22
C SER A 34 -6.54 22.84 -14.00
N GLN A 35 -7.48 23.14 -14.91
CA GLN A 35 -8.08 22.12 -15.77
C GLN A 35 -7.06 21.43 -16.67
N ALA A 36 -6.10 22.17 -17.23
CA ALA A 36 -5.01 21.59 -18.03
C ALA A 36 -4.11 20.67 -17.20
N ILE A 37 -3.79 21.06 -15.96
CA ILE A 37 -3.04 20.22 -15.01
C ILE A 37 -3.85 18.97 -14.67
N ASP A 38 -5.13 19.10 -14.34
CA ASP A 38 -6.00 17.97 -13.99
C ASP A 38 -6.15 16.98 -15.15
N LEU A 39 -6.31 17.48 -16.38
CA LEU A 39 -6.37 16.66 -17.58
C LEU A 39 -5.03 15.93 -17.82
N TYR A 40 -3.92 16.65 -17.66
CA TYR A 40 -2.58 16.06 -17.79
C TYR A 40 -2.35 14.96 -16.74
N GLU A 41 -2.62 15.23 -15.47
CA GLU A 41 -2.50 14.25 -14.39
C GLU A 41 -3.43 13.05 -14.60
N LYS A 42 -4.66 13.27 -15.07
CA LYS A 42 -5.61 12.19 -15.39
C LYS A 42 -5.10 11.34 -16.56
N SER A 43 -4.56 11.96 -17.61
CA SER A 43 -3.98 11.25 -18.75
C SER A 43 -2.76 10.42 -18.37
N LEU A 44 -1.87 10.97 -17.53
CA LEU A 44 -0.69 10.25 -17.03
C LEU A 44 -1.08 9.10 -16.09
N LYS A 45 -2.13 9.27 -15.27
CA LYS A 45 -2.65 8.18 -14.43
C LYS A 45 -3.20 7.03 -15.28
N LEU A 46 -3.90 7.32 -16.37
CA LEU A 46 -4.43 6.31 -17.30
C LEU A 46 -3.32 5.61 -18.10
N GLN A 47 -2.22 6.31 -18.39
CA GLN A 47 -1.03 5.76 -19.05
C GLN A 47 0.04 5.26 -18.07
N SER A 48 -0.33 5.08 -16.81
CA SER A 48 0.60 4.67 -15.77
C SER A 48 0.97 3.20 -15.92
N HIS A 49 2.27 2.89 -15.92
CA HIS A 49 2.80 1.53 -15.99
C HIS A 49 2.27 0.60 -14.87
N ILE A 50 1.69 1.16 -13.80
CA ILE A 50 1.03 0.37 -12.75
C ILE A 50 -0.25 -0.30 -13.23
N TYR A 51 -0.85 0.14 -14.33
CA TYR A 51 -2.04 -0.48 -14.91
C TYR A 51 -1.69 -1.34 -16.14
N GLU A 52 -0.46 -1.86 -16.17
CA GLU A 52 0.01 -2.84 -17.13
C GLU A 52 0.15 -4.21 -16.44
N GLY A 53 -0.76 -5.14 -16.74
CA GLY A 53 -0.74 -6.46 -16.13
C GLY A 53 -1.80 -7.38 -16.72
N ASN A 54 -1.78 -8.63 -16.26
CA ASN A 54 -2.84 -9.56 -16.59
C ASN A 54 -4.09 -9.22 -15.77
N GLN A 55 -5.27 -9.50 -16.33
CA GLN A 55 -6.50 -9.39 -15.56
C GLN A 55 -6.43 -10.30 -14.33
N TYR A 56 -6.80 -9.76 -13.17
CA TYR A 56 -6.90 -10.51 -11.93
C TYR A 56 -8.06 -11.50 -12.03
N ILE A 57 -7.76 -12.77 -11.80
CA ILE A 57 -8.74 -13.85 -11.84
C ILE A 57 -9.32 -14.04 -10.44
N ASN A 58 -10.64 -13.84 -10.31
CA ASN A 58 -11.32 -14.05 -9.03
C ASN A 58 -11.18 -15.50 -8.56
N HIS A 59 -11.19 -15.70 -7.24
CA HIS A 59 -11.22 -17.03 -6.64
C HIS A 59 -12.57 -17.72 -6.84
N ASP A 60 -12.60 -19.00 -6.53
CA ASP A 60 -13.80 -19.81 -6.59
C ASP A 60 -14.91 -19.19 -5.71
N PRO A 61 -16.05 -18.78 -6.30
CA PRO A 61 -17.13 -18.13 -5.56
C PRO A 61 -17.82 -19.07 -4.56
N ARG A 62 -17.54 -20.38 -4.59
CA ARG A 62 -18.06 -21.36 -3.62
C ARG A 62 -17.39 -21.27 -2.24
N ILE A 63 -16.22 -20.63 -2.16
CA ILE A 63 -15.51 -20.41 -0.89
C ILE A 63 -16.17 -19.23 -0.18
N GLN A 64 -16.73 -19.45 1.01
CA GLN A 64 -17.61 -18.46 1.67
C GLN A 64 -16.85 -17.24 2.23
N VAL A 65 -15.53 -17.35 2.37
CA VAL A 65 -14.65 -16.30 2.90
C VAL A 65 -13.75 -15.78 1.78
N HIS A 66 -13.16 -14.59 1.97
CA HIS A 66 -12.28 -13.98 0.99
C HIS A 66 -10.78 -14.29 1.23
N PRO A 67 -9.97 -14.31 0.14
CA PRO A 67 -8.52 -14.57 0.19
C PRO A 67 -7.70 -13.34 0.60
N TYR A 68 -8.32 -12.17 0.67
CA TYR A 68 -7.63 -10.89 0.82
C TYR A 68 -7.18 -10.60 2.26
N TYR A 69 -6.17 -9.73 2.37
CA TYR A 69 -5.69 -9.18 3.64
C TYR A 69 -6.74 -8.28 4.30
N VAL A 70 -7.11 -8.61 5.53
CA VAL A 70 -8.06 -7.88 6.41
C VAL A 70 -9.50 -7.80 5.90
N THR A 71 -9.75 -7.34 4.68
CA THR A 71 -11.09 -7.13 4.11
C THR A 71 -11.11 -7.47 2.62
N ASP A 72 -12.29 -7.81 2.10
CA ASP A 72 -12.60 -7.99 0.68
C ASP A 72 -12.91 -6.69 -0.07
N THR A 73 -12.89 -5.56 0.65
CA THR A 73 -13.09 -4.24 0.05
C THR A 73 -11.78 -3.66 -0.46
N ILE A 74 -11.88 -2.96 -1.60
CA ILE A 74 -10.74 -2.27 -2.19
C ILE A 74 -10.25 -1.20 -1.22
N GLN A 75 -8.94 -1.16 -1.03
CA GLN A 75 -8.27 -0.19 -0.18
C GLN A 75 -7.37 0.70 -1.04
N THR A 76 -7.27 1.96 -0.64
CA THR A 76 -6.34 2.91 -1.25
C THR A 76 -5.00 2.88 -0.53
N GLY A 77 -3.91 2.91 -1.28
CA GLY A 77 -2.57 2.95 -0.71
C GLY A 77 -1.49 3.40 -1.69
N SER A 78 -0.26 2.96 -1.46
CA SER A 78 0.89 3.28 -2.30
C SER A 78 1.64 2.02 -2.72
N VAL A 79 2.29 2.05 -3.87
CA VAL A 79 3.06 0.93 -4.42
C VAL A 79 4.35 1.47 -5.02
N ASP A 80 5.49 0.95 -4.58
CA ASP A 80 6.76 1.10 -5.30
C ASP A 80 6.84 -0.02 -6.34
N TYR A 81 6.61 0.35 -7.60
CA TYR A 81 6.55 -0.57 -8.73
C TYR A 81 7.51 -0.13 -9.83
N LYS A 82 8.43 -1.03 -10.22
CA LYS A 82 9.50 -0.74 -11.19
C LYS A 82 10.35 0.49 -10.79
N GLY A 83 10.52 0.75 -9.49
CA GLY A 83 11.30 1.89 -8.96
C GLY A 83 10.55 3.22 -8.97
N VAL A 84 9.24 3.22 -9.25
CA VAL A 84 8.39 4.41 -9.24
C VAL A 84 7.36 4.25 -8.12
N LEU A 85 7.27 5.26 -7.25
CA LEU A 85 6.29 5.30 -6.16
C LEU A 85 4.96 5.86 -6.67
N TYR A 86 3.97 4.98 -6.80
CA TYR A 86 2.60 5.34 -7.10
C TYR A 86 1.82 5.54 -5.81
N ARG A 87 1.06 6.64 -5.74
CA ARG A 87 0.22 6.99 -4.58
C ARG A 87 -1.25 6.95 -4.96
N ASN A 88 -2.10 6.76 -3.96
CA ASN A 88 -3.56 6.72 -4.11
C ASN A 88 -4.01 5.64 -5.10
N VAL A 89 -3.36 4.47 -5.03
CA VAL A 89 -3.67 3.32 -5.87
C VAL A 89 -4.76 2.51 -5.19
N ASN A 90 -5.86 2.25 -5.90
CA ASN A 90 -6.93 1.37 -5.43
C ASN A 90 -6.52 -0.08 -5.66
N MET A 91 -6.51 -0.91 -4.61
CA MET A 91 -6.00 -2.27 -4.71
C MET A 91 -6.56 -3.24 -3.66
N LEU A 92 -6.34 -4.53 -3.90
CA LEU A 92 -6.54 -5.64 -2.97
C LEU A 92 -5.23 -6.42 -2.88
N TYR A 93 -4.85 -6.82 -1.67
CA TYR A 93 -3.75 -7.76 -1.47
C TYR A 93 -4.31 -9.16 -1.23
N ASP A 94 -4.14 -10.04 -2.21
CA ASP A 94 -4.48 -11.45 -2.13
C ASP A 94 -3.36 -12.19 -1.39
N ILE A 95 -3.60 -12.49 -0.11
CA ILE A 95 -2.65 -13.22 0.74
C ILE A 95 -2.75 -14.74 0.59
N ASN A 96 -3.64 -15.24 -0.27
CA ASN A 96 -3.60 -16.65 -0.67
C ASN A 96 -2.59 -16.87 -1.79
N ARG A 97 -2.55 -15.96 -2.78
CA ARG A 97 -1.65 -16.04 -3.94
C ARG A 97 -0.39 -15.20 -3.81
N ASP A 98 -0.31 -14.34 -2.80
CA ASP A 98 0.76 -13.35 -2.61
C ASP A 98 0.82 -12.34 -3.76
N GLU A 99 -0.35 -11.86 -4.20
CA GLU A 99 -0.52 -11.00 -5.38
C GLU A 99 -1.19 -9.68 -5.02
N LEU A 100 -0.77 -8.59 -5.67
CA LEU A 100 -1.38 -7.28 -5.53
C LEU A 100 -2.26 -7.00 -6.76
N ALA A 101 -3.57 -6.95 -6.55
CA ALA A 101 -4.55 -6.66 -7.58
C ALA A 101 -4.92 -5.17 -7.54
N VAL A 102 -4.54 -4.40 -8.56
CA VAL A 102 -4.82 -2.97 -8.66
C VAL A 102 -6.06 -2.72 -9.52
N GLN A 103 -6.81 -1.68 -9.17
CA GLN A 103 -7.97 -1.21 -9.94
C GLN A 103 -7.65 0.17 -10.55
N PRO A 104 -7.72 0.29 -11.88
CA PRO A 104 -7.65 1.57 -12.58
C PRO A 104 -8.76 2.54 -12.16
N PRO A 105 -8.57 3.87 -12.28
CA PRO A 105 -9.57 4.86 -11.87
C PRO A 105 -10.91 4.78 -12.62
N ASP A 106 -10.89 4.32 -13.88
CA ASP A 106 -12.05 4.04 -14.72
C ASP A 106 -12.81 2.76 -14.31
N GLY A 107 -12.21 1.93 -13.45
CA GLY A 107 -12.88 0.84 -12.75
C GLY A 107 -13.24 -0.36 -13.62
N GLY A 108 -14.19 -1.17 -13.15
CA GLY A 108 -14.77 -2.29 -13.90
C GLY A 108 -13.93 -3.58 -13.98
N TYR A 109 -12.63 -3.50 -13.74
CA TYR A 109 -11.72 -4.65 -13.72
C TYR A 109 -10.58 -4.45 -12.72
N ARG A 110 -9.78 -5.50 -12.52
CA ARG A 110 -8.58 -5.49 -11.69
C ARG A 110 -7.45 -6.14 -12.47
N LEU A 111 -6.23 -5.67 -12.23
CA LEU A 111 -5.02 -6.15 -12.85
C LEU A 111 -4.07 -6.70 -11.78
N THR A 112 -3.49 -7.86 -12.02
CA THR A 112 -2.44 -8.40 -11.16
C THR A 112 -1.11 -7.76 -11.53
N LEU A 113 -0.49 -7.06 -10.58
CA LEU A 113 0.86 -6.57 -10.74
C LEU A 113 1.87 -7.72 -10.73
N ARG A 114 2.91 -7.59 -11.53
CA ARG A 114 4.05 -8.50 -11.50
C ARG A 114 4.78 -8.39 -10.15
N THR A 115 4.69 -9.45 -9.36
CA THR A 115 5.24 -9.47 -7.99
C THR A 115 6.74 -9.25 -7.94
N ASP A 116 7.50 -9.68 -8.96
CA ASP A 116 8.95 -9.46 -9.09
C ASP A 116 9.34 -8.00 -9.35
N LYS A 117 8.37 -7.13 -9.66
CA LYS A 117 8.58 -5.70 -9.94
C LYS A 117 8.08 -4.79 -8.82
N ILE A 118 7.46 -5.35 -7.77
CA ILE A 118 7.05 -4.58 -6.59
C ILE A 118 8.18 -4.64 -5.56
N ALA A 119 8.66 -3.49 -5.11
CA ALA A 119 9.63 -3.41 -4.01
C ALA A 119 8.91 -3.34 -2.66
N ALA A 120 7.87 -2.52 -2.56
CA ALA A 120 7.07 -2.31 -1.36
C ALA A 120 5.68 -1.78 -1.71
N PHE A 121 4.73 -1.92 -0.80
CA PHE A 121 3.43 -1.27 -0.91
C PHE A 121 2.82 -1.02 0.47
N SER A 122 1.79 -0.18 0.52
CA SER A 122 1.05 0.13 1.73
C SER A 122 -0.45 -0.10 1.52
N LEU A 123 -1.12 -0.61 2.55
CA LEU A 123 -2.58 -0.68 2.66
C LEU A 123 -3.02 0.01 3.94
N GLY A 124 -3.54 1.22 3.82
CA GLY A 124 -3.79 2.08 4.98
C GLY A 124 -2.49 2.29 5.79
N LYS A 125 -2.48 1.84 7.05
CA LYS A 125 -1.32 1.92 7.96
C LYS A 125 -0.32 0.77 7.81
N HIS A 126 -0.69 -0.28 7.08
CA HIS A 126 0.11 -1.49 6.96
C HIS A 126 1.13 -1.33 5.84
N GLN A 127 2.40 -1.56 6.15
CA GLN A 127 3.51 -1.45 5.21
C GLN A 127 4.02 -2.84 4.87
N PHE A 128 4.19 -3.12 3.59
CA PHE A 128 4.67 -4.40 3.08
C PHE A 128 5.95 -4.20 2.28
N THR A 129 6.93 -5.04 2.52
CA THR A 129 8.19 -5.07 1.75
C THR A 129 8.36 -6.43 1.10
N ARG A 130 8.88 -6.45 -0.13
CA ARG A 130 9.21 -7.69 -0.82
C ARG A 130 10.56 -8.21 -0.33
N ILE A 131 10.57 -9.44 0.14
CA ILE A 131 11.78 -10.17 0.49
C ILE A 131 12.03 -11.22 -0.58
N VAL A 132 13.27 -11.27 -1.07
CA VAL A 132 13.77 -12.42 -1.84
C VAL A 132 14.22 -13.45 -0.82
N GLY A 133 13.52 -14.59 -0.80
CA GLY A 133 13.75 -15.63 0.18
C GLY A 133 15.09 -16.33 -0.04
N ASP A 134 15.61 -16.86 1.05
CA ASP A 134 16.71 -17.80 1.07
C ASP A 134 16.19 -19.12 1.61
N SER A 135 16.20 -20.15 0.75
CA SER A 135 15.70 -21.48 1.08
C SER A 135 16.53 -22.17 2.16
N VAL A 136 17.82 -21.83 2.31
CA VAL A 136 18.68 -22.34 3.38
C VAL A 136 18.29 -21.74 4.72
N ALA A 137 17.93 -20.46 4.74
CA ALA A 137 17.46 -19.75 5.94
C ALA A 137 15.97 -20.01 6.26
N GLY A 138 15.26 -20.77 5.41
CA GLY A 138 13.82 -21.03 5.56
C GLY A 138 12.93 -19.82 5.26
N ILE A 139 13.47 -18.77 4.63
CA ILE A 139 12.74 -17.55 4.30
C ILE A 139 12.13 -17.71 2.91
N ARG A 140 10.81 -17.51 2.80
CA ARG A 140 10.10 -17.59 1.53
C ARG A 140 10.17 -16.25 0.80
N THR A 141 10.30 -16.29 -0.51
CA THR A 141 10.12 -15.08 -1.33
C THR A 141 8.68 -14.61 -1.22
N GLY A 142 8.48 -13.30 -1.10
CA GLY A 142 7.15 -12.72 -1.11
C GLY A 142 7.06 -11.40 -0.35
N PHE A 143 5.83 -10.92 -0.12
CA PHE A 143 5.60 -9.71 0.65
C PHE A 143 5.46 -9.99 2.15
N TYR A 144 6.12 -9.19 2.95
CA TYR A 144 6.12 -9.25 4.42
C TYR A 144 5.63 -7.93 4.98
N GLU A 145 4.65 -7.98 5.88
CA GLU A 145 4.21 -6.82 6.63
C GLU A 145 5.27 -6.43 7.65
N ILE A 146 5.61 -5.14 7.72
CA ILE A 146 6.47 -4.59 8.77
C ILE A 146 5.59 -4.33 9.99
N ILE A 147 5.72 -5.19 11.00
CA ILE A 147 4.93 -5.13 12.25
C ILE A 147 5.68 -4.43 13.39
N TYR A 148 7.01 -4.28 13.25
CA TYR A 148 7.85 -3.41 14.07
C TYR A 148 9.05 -2.96 13.24
N ASP A 149 9.32 -1.64 13.23
CA ASP A 149 10.32 -1.00 12.39
C ASP A 149 11.35 -0.23 13.23
N GLY A 150 12.16 -0.96 14.00
CA GLY A 150 13.30 -0.42 14.74
C GLY A 150 14.63 -0.67 14.04
N THR A 151 15.75 -0.58 14.77
CA THR A 151 17.06 -1.05 14.27
C THR A 151 17.00 -2.54 13.94
N ILE A 152 16.17 -3.25 14.70
CA ILE A 152 15.78 -4.64 14.47
C ILE A 152 14.32 -4.65 14.07
N LYS A 153 14.00 -5.31 12.96
CA LYS A 153 12.62 -5.34 12.44
C LYS A 153 11.95 -6.64 12.79
N ALA A 154 10.66 -6.57 13.13
CA ALA A 154 9.80 -7.74 13.12
C ALA A 154 8.86 -7.66 11.91
N LEU A 155 8.72 -8.79 11.21
CA LEU A 155 8.04 -8.91 9.94
C LEU A 155 7.04 -10.07 10.01
N ALA A 156 5.85 -9.90 9.43
CA ALA A 156 4.83 -10.93 9.31
C ALA A 156 4.57 -11.29 7.85
N LYS A 157 4.77 -12.56 7.49
CA LYS A 157 4.27 -13.10 6.23
C LYS A 157 2.81 -13.49 6.42
N ARG A 158 1.91 -12.69 5.86
CA ARG A 158 0.47 -12.93 5.87
C ARG A 158 0.12 -14.01 4.86
N LEU A 159 -0.62 -15.03 5.28
CA LEU A 159 -0.96 -16.16 4.41
C LEU A 159 -2.35 -16.69 4.72
N LYS A 160 -3.15 -16.90 3.68
CA LYS A 160 -4.38 -17.71 3.74
C LYS A 160 -4.17 -18.98 2.92
N THR A 161 -4.52 -20.14 3.47
CA THR A 161 -4.52 -21.42 2.73
C THR A 161 -5.94 -21.93 2.56
N VAL A 162 -6.28 -22.43 1.38
CA VAL A 162 -7.56 -23.12 1.14
C VAL A 162 -7.59 -24.39 1.98
N HIS A 163 -8.71 -24.59 2.68
CA HIS A 163 -9.04 -25.82 3.38
C HIS A 163 -10.34 -26.34 2.81
N GLU A 164 -10.29 -27.53 2.23
CA GLU A 164 -11.44 -28.17 1.59
C GLU A 164 -11.98 -29.29 2.48
N ASP A 165 -13.30 -29.37 2.59
CA ASP A 165 -14.04 -30.43 3.26
C ASP A 165 -15.08 -31.02 2.30
N ILE A 166 -14.92 -32.30 1.99
CA ILE A 166 -15.77 -33.07 1.07
C ILE A 166 -16.49 -34.21 1.83
N SER A 167 -16.31 -34.31 3.15
CA SER A 167 -16.78 -35.43 3.97
C SER A 167 -18.31 -35.57 4.00
N GLY A 168 -19.04 -34.48 3.79
CA GLY A 168 -20.52 -34.46 3.79
C GLY A 168 -21.18 -34.63 2.42
N GLY A 169 -20.45 -35.03 1.37
CA GLY A 169 -21.00 -35.13 0.00
C GLY A 169 -21.33 -33.78 -0.65
N THR A 170 -21.07 -32.67 0.03
CA THR A 170 -21.12 -31.30 -0.48
C THR A 170 -19.74 -30.70 -0.36
N TYR A 171 -19.21 -30.14 -1.46
CA TYR A 171 -17.95 -29.42 -1.43
C TYR A 171 -18.09 -28.15 -0.60
N LYS A 172 -17.33 -28.07 0.49
CA LYS A 172 -17.15 -26.86 1.31
C LYS A 172 -15.68 -26.50 1.30
N ALA A 173 -15.38 -25.21 1.23
CA ALA A 173 -14.02 -24.73 1.33
C ALA A 173 -13.98 -23.38 2.04
N ASP A 174 -12.93 -23.18 2.83
CA ASP A 174 -12.67 -21.98 3.61
C ASP A 174 -11.20 -21.56 3.48
N TYR A 175 -10.89 -20.32 3.87
CA TYR A 175 -9.52 -19.85 4.00
C TYR A 175 -9.06 -19.87 5.46
N LEU A 176 -8.00 -20.61 5.75
CA LEU A 176 -7.34 -20.60 7.06
C LEU A 176 -6.14 -19.67 7.05
N GLN A 177 -6.10 -18.72 7.99
CA GLN A 177 -4.96 -17.83 8.17
C GLN A 177 -3.80 -18.57 8.85
N LYS A 178 -2.61 -18.46 8.27
CA LYS A 178 -1.39 -19.17 8.69
C LYS A 178 -0.16 -18.26 8.64
N ASP A 179 -0.23 -17.17 9.40
CA ASP A 179 0.86 -16.18 9.41
C ASP A 179 2.14 -16.77 9.99
N SER A 180 3.26 -16.42 9.35
CA SER A 180 4.61 -16.73 9.83
C SER A 180 5.38 -15.44 10.10
N PHE A 181 6.37 -15.51 10.99
CA PHE A 181 7.04 -14.33 11.52
C PHE A 181 8.54 -14.43 11.30
N VAL A 182 9.15 -13.31 10.97
CA VAL A 182 10.58 -13.17 10.70
C VAL A 182 11.12 -11.98 11.48
N ILE A 183 12.32 -12.12 12.03
CA ILE A 183 13.07 -11.00 12.60
C ILE A 183 14.24 -10.69 11.68
N GLN A 184 14.38 -9.41 11.32
CA GLN A 184 15.54 -8.91 10.59
C GLN A 184 16.54 -8.30 11.58
N LYS A 185 17.75 -8.85 11.63
CA LYS A 185 18.86 -8.38 12.49
C LYS A 185 20.15 -8.38 11.69
N ASN A 186 20.87 -7.25 11.69
CA ASN A 186 22.15 -7.09 10.99
C ASN A 186 22.08 -7.47 9.49
N GLY A 187 20.97 -7.10 8.82
CA GLY A 187 20.73 -7.42 7.41
C GLY A 187 20.31 -8.86 7.11
N ALA A 188 20.36 -9.77 8.09
CA ALA A 188 19.93 -11.16 7.95
C ALA A 188 18.49 -11.36 8.46
N PHE A 189 17.79 -12.34 7.89
CA PHE A 189 16.41 -12.68 8.21
C PHE A 189 16.34 -14.04 8.92
N PHE A 190 15.58 -14.10 10.01
CA PHE A 190 15.44 -15.30 10.83
C PHE A 190 13.97 -15.63 11.07
N GLU A 191 13.53 -16.81 10.63
CA GLU A 191 12.17 -17.29 10.91
C GLU A 191 12.01 -17.60 12.41
N VAL A 192 10.93 -17.10 13.02
CA VAL A 192 10.64 -17.30 14.44
C VAL A 192 9.24 -17.90 14.64
N LYS A 193 9.21 -19.10 15.24
CA LYS A 193 7.96 -19.86 15.49
C LYS A 193 7.60 -19.94 16.96
N THR A 194 8.59 -19.84 17.85
CA THR A 194 8.42 -20.11 19.27
C THR A 194 9.09 -19.04 20.13
N LYS A 195 8.73 -19.00 21.42
CA LYS A 195 9.43 -18.19 22.41
C LYS A 195 10.93 -18.44 22.41
N LYS A 196 11.32 -19.70 22.28
CA LYS A 196 12.73 -20.10 22.27
C LYS A 196 13.43 -19.54 21.04
N SER A 197 12.84 -19.68 19.85
CA SER A 197 13.48 -19.16 18.62
C SER A 197 13.68 -17.65 18.64
N VAL A 198 12.76 -16.88 19.23
CA VAL A 198 12.95 -15.42 19.38
C VAL A 198 14.10 -15.12 20.37
N LEU A 199 14.10 -15.76 21.53
CA LEU A 199 15.11 -15.50 22.56
C LEU A 199 16.52 -15.94 22.17
N ASP A 200 16.63 -17.00 21.37
CA ASP A 200 17.91 -17.51 20.87
C ASP A 200 18.58 -16.54 19.88
N LEU A 201 17.83 -15.61 19.25
CA LEU A 201 18.39 -14.53 18.43
C LEU A 201 19.00 -13.38 19.24
N PHE A 202 18.71 -13.33 20.53
CA PHE A 202 19.11 -12.27 21.46
C PHE A 202 19.86 -12.86 22.68
N PRO A 203 20.95 -13.63 22.47
CA PRO A 203 21.59 -14.39 23.54
C PRO A 203 22.17 -13.50 24.65
N ASP A 204 22.64 -12.31 24.28
CA ASP A 204 23.18 -11.25 25.14
C ASP A 204 22.15 -10.71 26.15
N GLN A 205 20.88 -10.61 25.74
CA GLN A 205 19.79 -10.10 26.60
C GLN A 205 18.76 -11.19 26.98
N ALA A 206 19.01 -12.45 26.67
CA ALA A 206 18.05 -13.54 26.83
C ALA A 206 17.51 -13.67 28.26
N LYS A 207 18.34 -13.43 29.29
CA LYS A 207 17.91 -13.47 30.70
C LYS A 207 16.94 -12.33 31.04
N VAL A 208 17.22 -11.11 30.57
CA VAL A 208 16.37 -9.92 30.78
C VAL A 208 15.04 -10.09 30.05
N LEU A 209 15.08 -10.52 28.78
CA LEU A 209 13.89 -10.77 27.98
C LEU A 209 13.01 -11.89 28.54
N LYS A 210 13.60 -12.97 29.07
CA LYS A 210 12.84 -14.02 29.78
C LYS A 210 12.09 -13.48 30.99
N LYS A 211 12.70 -12.59 31.78
CA LYS A 211 12.03 -11.93 32.91
C LYS A 211 10.91 -11.02 32.43
N PHE A 212 11.15 -10.21 31.40
CA PHE A 212 10.15 -9.34 30.79
C PHE A 212 8.93 -10.10 30.29
N VAL A 213 9.14 -11.19 29.54
CA VAL A 213 8.06 -12.06 29.04
C VAL A 213 7.20 -12.61 30.17
N ARG A 214 7.82 -13.03 31.27
CA ARG A 214 7.10 -13.55 32.46
C ARG A 214 6.32 -12.45 33.17
N ALA A 215 6.95 -11.30 33.43
CA ALA A 215 6.35 -10.18 34.15
C ALA A 215 5.16 -9.57 33.39
N ASN A 216 5.18 -9.60 32.05
CA ASN A 216 4.12 -9.08 31.20
C ASN A 216 3.12 -10.17 30.74
N HIS A 217 3.23 -11.39 31.26
CA HIS A 217 2.36 -12.52 30.92
C HIS A 217 2.23 -12.77 29.40
N LEU A 218 3.31 -12.56 28.63
CA LEU A 218 3.28 -12.72 27.18
C LEU A 218 3.23 -14.19 26.78
N LYS A 219 2.35 -14.54 25.84
CA LYS A 219 2.06 -15.93 25.45
C LYS A 219 2.28 -16.12 23.95
N PHE A 220 2.90 -17.25 23.60
CA PHE A 220 3.07 -17.69 22.20
C PHE A 220 1.92 -18.62 21.79
N LYS A 221 0.67 -18.15 21.98
CA LYS A 221 -0.54 -18.76 21.41
C LYS A 221 -0.89 -18.02 20.12
N ASP A 222 -1.62 -18.64 19.20
CA ASP A 222 -1.83 -18.07 17.86
C ASP A 222 -2.38 -16.64 17.86
N ASP A 223 -3.29 -16.31 18.78
CA ASP A 223 -3.91 -14.99 18.95
C ASP A 223 -2.98 -13.93 19.58
N GLN A 224 -1.94 -14.35 20.30
CA GLN A 224 -1.04 -13.47 21.05
C GLN A 224 0.41 -13.50 20.55
N ARG A 225 0.72 -14.41 19.62
CA ARG A 225 2.08 -14.68 19.13
C ARG A 225 2.69 -13.45 18.48
N GLU A 226 1.96 -12.80 17.59
CA GLU A 226 2.41 -11.58 16.92
C GLU A 226 2.77 -10.47 17.91
N GLN A 227 1.84 -10.13 18.80
CA GLN A 227 2.06 -9.09 19.81
C GLN A 227 3.22 -9.44 20.75
N THR A 228 3.39 -10.71 21.07
CA THR A 228 4.52 -11.17 21.87
C THR A 228 5.85 -11.00 21.13
N ILE A 229 5.90 -11.32 19.84
CA ILE A 229 7.10 -11.13 19.00
C ILE A 229 7.45 -9.65 18.90
N ILE A 230 6.47 -8.79 18.62
CA ILE A 230 6.65 -7.32 18.58
C ILE A 230 7.24 -6.83 19.90
N ARG A 231 6.61 -7.17 21.03
CA ARG A 231 7.05 -6.71 22.35
C ARG A 231 8.45 -7.18 22.73
N ILE A 232 8.82 -8.42 22.41
CA ILE A 232 10.17 -8.92 22.70
C ILE A 232 11.20 -8.21 21.82
N THR A 233 10.89 -8.04 20.53
CA THR A 233 11.79 -7.38 19.56
C THR A 233 12.01 -5.92 19.94
N GLN A 234 10.92 -5.19 20.20
CA GLN A 234 10.97 -3.81 20.69
C GLN A 234 11.78 -3.70 21.98
N ARG A 235 11.53 -4.59 22.96
CA ARG A 235 12.24 -4.54 24.23
C ARG A 235 13.74 -4.81 24.07
N TYR A 236 14.13 -5.66 23.13
CA TYR A 236 15.54 -5.89 22.83
C TYR A 236 16.17 -4.66 22.18
N ASP A 237 15.46 -4.02 21.26
CA ASP A 237 15.94 -2.80 20.59
C ASP A 237 16.20 -1.68 21.62
N GLU A 238 15.26 -1.42 22.52
CA GLU A 238 15.39 -0.46 23.65
C GLU A 238 16.55 -0.75 24.62
N LEU A 239 17.05 -1.99 24.68
CA LEU A 239 18.16 -2.37 25.56
C LEU A 239 19.53 -2.21 24.88
N THR A 240 19.55 -2.06 23.56
CA THR A 240 20.77 -2.13 22.76
C THR A 240 21.03 -0.88 21.92
N HIS A 241 20.03 -0.01 21.75
CA HIS A 241 20.09 1.25 21.03
C HIS A 241 19.33 2.34 21.80
#